data_AF-A0A4R2D0B7-F1
#
_entry.id   AF-A0A4R2D0B7-F1
#
_cell.length_a   1.000
_cell.length_b   1.000
_cell.length_c   1.000
_cell.angle_alpha   90.00
_cell.angle_beta   90.00
_cell.angle_gamma   90.00
#
_symmetry.space_group_name_H-M   'P 1'
#
loop_
_entity.id
_entity.type
_entity.pdbx_description
1 polymer ?
#
loop_
_entity_poly.entity_id
_entity_poly.type
_entity_poly.pdbx_seq_one_letter_code
_entity_poly.pdbx_strand_id
1 'polypeptide(L)'
;MASVETATNRFSDKLLGLLDRIEYRRVETGEDMEDVARIRYKAYKAGAVMHLDDQAVLIDEVDFDSHAYVFGIYYEERLISTVRLHHVTPEHRVTSSGKVFPDEINAFLDAGMSLIDPVRLAADPEIWSEMPAIPYLTLRIATMATDYFQTDRCVQMVKPAHSAFYKRVFDADFVASPKSNQGKFIIDLMLLATNVKETLPSLYQRFPFFKSEPYERRMMFARGDDLPFSPLTVRPTARRAHFGGERIQLSGNAYAG
;
A
#
# COMPACT_ATOMS: atom_id res chain seq x y z
N MET A 1 20.23 9.99 -20.16
CA MET A 1 19.39 8.79 -19.98
C MET A 1 20.13 7.70 -19.20
N ALA A 2 21.34 7.30 -19.60
CA ALA A 2 22.13 6.28 -18.89
C ALA A 2 22.37 6.53 -17.37
N SER A 3 22.56 7.80 -16.94
CA SER A 3 22.79 8.14 -15.53
C SER A 3 21.55 8.00 -14.64
N VAL A 4 20.36 8.29 -15.19
CA VAL A 4 19.07 8.18 -14.50
C VAL A 4 18.69 6.70 -14.36
N GLU A 5 18.86 5.93 -15.44
CA GLU A 5 18.61 4.49 -15.45
C GLU A 5 19.53 3.74 -14.46
N THR A 6 20.81 4.12 -14.41
CA THR A 6 21.77 3.57 -13.42
C THR A 6 21.39 3.94 -11.98
N ALA A 7 20.89 5.15 -11.73
CA ALA A 7 20.46 5.58 -10.40
C ALA A 7 19.17 4.88 -9.95
N THR A 8 18.20 4.70 -10.85
CA THR A 8 16.97 3.95 -10.60
C THR A 8 17.25 2.47 -10.31
N ASN A 9 18.21 1.85 -11.01
CA ASN A 9 18.66 0.50 -10.69
C ASN A 9 19.27 0.42 -9.28
N ARG A 10 20.20 1.31 -8.92
CA ARG A 10 20.79 1.33 -7.57
C ARG A 10 19.77 1.54 -6.46
N PHE A 11 18.76 2.38 -6.69
CA PHE A 11 17.67 2.59 -5.74
C PHE A 11 16.83 1.31 -5.59
N SER A 12 16.45 0.70 -6.70
CA SER A 12 15.66 -0.53 -6.72
C SER A 12 16.39 -1.70 -6.07
N ASP A 13 17.68 -1.87 -6.33
CA ASP A 13 18.52 -2.91 -5.73
C ASP A 13 18.58 -2.79 -4.21
N LYS A 14 18.71 -1.56 -3.69
CA LYS A 14 18.71 -1.29 -2.25
C LYS A 14 17.37 -1.65 -1.62
N LEU A 15 16.25 -1.29 -2.23
CA LEU A 15 14.92 -1.60 -1.72
C LEU A 15 14.61 -3.10 -1.83
N LEU A 16 15.05 -3.77 -2.90
CA LEU A 16 14.98 -5.23 -2.99
C LEU A 16 15.76 -5.91 -1.87
N GLY A 17 16.97 -5.43 -1.54
CA GLY A 17 17.73 -5.93 -0.39
C GLY A 17 17.06 -5.64 0.95
N LEU A 18 16.44 -4.46 1.10
CA LEU A 18 15.73 -4.10 2.32
C LEU A 18 14.53 -5.02 2.57
N LEU A 19 13.81 -5.43 1.51
CA LEU A 19 12.66 -6.32 1.61
C LEU A 19 12.98 -7.68 2.25
N ASP A 20 14.24 -8.13 2.21
CA ASP A 20 14.65 -9.39 2.86
C ASP A 20 14.50 -9.32 4.40
N ARG A 21 14.47 -8.11 4.98
CA ARG A 21 14.28 -7.85 6.42
C ARG A 21 12.87 -7.35 6.76
N ILE A 22 11.99 -7.28 5.77
CA ILE A 22 10.62 -6.81 5.94
C ILE A 22 9.67 -7.99 6.08
N GLU A 23 8.66 -7.77 6.91
CA GLU A 23 7.53 -8.65 7.15
C GLU A 23 6.24 -7.85 7.02
N TYR A 24 5.23 -8.41 6.38
CA TYR A 24 3.87 -7.87 6.41
C TYR A 24 2.99 -8.76 7.26
N ARG A 25 2.16 -8.16 8.11
CA ARG A 25 1.19 -8.89 8.94
C ARG A 25 -0.18 -8.30 8.72
N ARG A 26 -1.17 -9.14 8.39
CA ARG A 26 -2.58 -8.74 8.34
C ARG A 26 -3.10 -8.71 9.77
N VAL A 27 -3.59 -7.54 10.19
CA VAL A 27 -4.06 -7.30 11.55
C VAL A 27 -5.57 -7.49 11.59
N GLU A 28 -6.03 -8.54 12.29
CA GLU A 28 -7.45 -8.91 12.37
C GLU A 28 -7.95 -9.07 13.81
N THR A 29 -7.05 -9.16 14.79
CA THR A 29 -7.40 -9.33 16.21
C THR A 29 -7.35 -8.01 16.96
N GLY A 30 -8.04 -7.93 18.10
CA GLY A 30 -8.05 -6.73 18.94
C GLY A 30 -6.68 -6.35 19.51
N GLU A 31 -5.88 -7.34 19.94
CA GLU A 31 -4.57 -7.12 20.56
C GLU A 31 -3.58 -6.47 19.57
N ASP A 32 -3.46 -7.02 18.36
CA ASP A 32 -2.61 -6.46 17.30
C ASP A 32 -3.10 -5.07 16.83
N MET A 33 -4.40 -4.80 16.98
CA MET A 33 -5.00 -3.51 16.61
C MET A 33 -4.59 -2.39 17.57
N GLU A 34 -4.24 -2.68 18.83
CA GLU A 34 -3.75 -1.68 19.78
C GLU A 34 -2.40 -1.10 19.35
N ASP A 35 -1.50 -1.94 18.82
CA ASP A 35 -0.22 -1.49 18.28
C ASP A 35 -0.39 -0.64 17.02
N VAL A 36 -1.33 -1.02 16.15
CA VAL A 36 -1.75 -0.20 15.00
C VAL A 36 -2.31 1.15 15.46
N ALA A 37 -3.15 1.17 16.49
CA ALA A 37 -3.70 2.41 17.03
C ALA A 37 -2.58 3.31 17.58
N ARG A 38 -1.61 2.73 18.29
CA ARG A 38 -0.48 3.44 18.89
C ARG A 38 0.41 4.09 17.84
N ILE A 39 0.78 3.37 16.77
CA ILE A 39 1.61 3.95 15.69
C ILE A 39 0.85 5.02 14.91
N ARG A 40 -0.46 4.83 14.65
CA ARG A 40 -1.32 5.87 14.04
C ARG A 40 -1.33 7.13 14.89
N TYR A 41 -1.54 7.01 16.20
CA TYR A 41 -1.55 8.12 17.14
C TYR A 41 -0.20 8.87 17.12
N LYS A 42 0.91 8.15 17.29
CA LYS A 42 2.27 8.73 17.26
C LYS A 42 2.50 9.52 15.97
N ALA A 43 2.24 8.92 14.81
CA ALA A 43 2.47 9.53 13.51
C ALA A 43 1.60 10.78 13.29
N TYR A 44 0.32 10.72 13.66
CA TYR A 44 -0.63 11.79 13.39
C TYR A 44 -0.44 12.98 14.33
N LYS A 45 -0.02 12.71 15.58
CA LYS A 45 0.42 13.73 16.54
C LYS A 45 1.68 14.43 16.03
N ALA A 46 2.69 13.68 15.62
CA ALA A 46 3.94 14.23 15.08
C ALA A 46 3.73 15.04 13.78
N GLY A 47 2.83 14.59 12.91
CA GLY A 47 2.54 15.25 11.63
C GLY A 47 1.44 16.32 11.66
N ALA A 48 0.92 16.66 12.85
CA ALA A 48 -0.19 17.60 13.08
C ALA A 48 -1.38 17.35 12.11
N VAL A 49 -1.77 16.09 11.94
CA VAL A 49 -2.77 15.69 10.93
C VAL A 49 -4.21 15.92 11.42
N MET A 50 -4.44 15.78 12.72
CA MET A 50 -5.74 15.86 13.38
C MET A 50 -5.57 16.48 14.78
N HIS A 51 -6.63 17.08 15.32
CA HIS A 51 -6.68 17.33 16.76
C HIS A 51 -6.87 15.99 17.48
N LEU A 52 -5.86 15.55 18.23
CA LEU A 52 -5.88 14.31 18.98
C LEU A 52 -5.84 14.63 20.47
N ASP A 53 -6.86 14.18 21.18
CA ASP A 53 -6.85 14.17 22.65
C ASP A 53 -5.94 13.05 23.16
N ASP A 54 -5.48 13.12 24.41
CA ASP A 54 -4.56 12.12 24.98
C ASP A 54 -5.16 10.72 25.11
N GLN A 55 -6.49 10.60 25.00
CA GLN A 55 -7.23 9.32 24.99
C GLN A 55 -7.65 8.87 23.59
N ALA A 56 -7.22 9.55 22.52
CA ALA A 56 -7.67 9.25 21.17
C ALA A 56 -7.15 7.88 20.69
N VAL A 57 -8.06 6.92 20.55
CA VAL A 57 -7.81 5.63 19.90
C VAL A 57 -8.14 5.76 18.41
N LEU A 58 -7.15 5.59 17.55
CA LEU A 58 -7.30 5.70 16.09
C LEU A 58 -7.64 4.35 15.44
N ILE A 59 -8.69 3.72 15.95
CA ILE A 59 -9.36 2.55 15.38
C ILE A 59 -10.79 3.00 15.05
N ASP A 60 -11.21 2.82 13.81
CA ASP A 60 -12.56 3.10 13.33
C ASP A 60 -13.32 1.77 13.18
N GLU A 61 -14.65 1.77 13.29
CA GLU A 61 -15.47 0.57 12.99
C GLU A 61 -15.19 0.01 11.59
N VAL A 62 -14.90 0.90 10.62
CA VAL A 62 -14.54 0.53 9.25
C VAL A 62 -13.18 -0.16 9.12
N ASP A 63 -12.35 -0.21 10.17
CA ASP A 63 -11.16 -1.09 10.21
C ASP A 63 -11.55 -2.57 10.20
N PHE A 64 -12.76 -2.91 10.67
CA PHE A 64 -13.29 -4.28 10.76
C PHE A 64 -14.27 -4.63 9.64
N ASP A 65 -14.44 -3.74 8.67
CA ASP A 65 -15.30 -3.99 7.52
C ASP A 65 -14.81 -5.21 6.70
N SER A 66 -15.75 -5.95 6.10
CA SER A 66 -15.44 -7.19 5.38
C SER A 66 -14.52 -6.99 4.17
N HIS A 67 -14.44 -5.77 3.62
CA HIS A 67 -13.53 -5.38 2.53
C HIS A 67 -12.34 -4.54 3.03
N ALA A 68 -12.19 -4.36 4.34
CA ALA A 68 -11.05 -3.71 4.96
C ALA A 68 -9.93 -4.72 5.27
N TYR A 69 -8.71 -4.30 4.97
CA TYR A 69 -7.48 -5.02 5.27
C TYR A 69 -6.51 -4.07 5.96
N VAL A 70 -6.30 -4.27 7.26
CA VAL A 70 -5.30 -3.51 8.04
C VAL A 70 -4.00 -4.29 8.02
N PHE A 71 -2.90 -3.61 7.71
CA PHE A 71 -1.57 -4.21 7.70
C PHE A 71 -0.62 -3.47 8.62
N GLY A 72 0.20 -4.25 9.33
CA GLY A 72 1.44 -3.79 9.93
C GLY A 72 2.62 -4.15 9.03
N ILE A 73 3.57 -3.23 8.91
CA ILE A 73 4.83 -3.41 8.20
C ILE A 73 5.92 -3.47 9.28
N TYR A 74 6.62 -4.59 9.33
CA TYR A 74 7.61 -4.86 10.36
C TYR A 74 9.00 -4.93 9.72
N TYR A 75 9.97 -4.32 10.39
CA TYR A 75 11.39 -4.41 10.06
C TYR A 75 12.09 -4.99 11.27
N GLU A 76 12.64 -6.19 11.12
CA GLU A 76 13.26 -6.94 12.23
C GLU A 76 12.34 -7.00 13.46
N GLU A 77 11.11 -7.46 13.24
CA GLU A 77 10.07 -7.63 14.27
C GLU A 77 9.54 -6.33 14.91
N ARG A 78 10.11 -5.16 14.59
CA ARG A 78 9.57 -3.86 15.00
C ARG A 78 8.51 -3.38 14.01
N LEU A 79 7.31 -3.04 14.49
CA LEU A 79 6.29 -2.36 13.70
C LEU A 79 6.79 -0.95 13.31
N ILE A 80 7.03 -0.72 12.02
CA ILE A 80 7.60 0.53 11.50
C ILE A 80 6.58 1.38 10.73
N SER A 81 5.49 0.78 10.25
CA SER A 81 4.44 1.45 9.51
C SER A 81 3.16 0.64 9.51
N THR A 82 2.03 1.28 9.23
CA THR A 82 0.73 0.64 9.04
C THR A 82 -0.04 1.31 7.90
N VAL A 83 -0.95 0.58 7.28
CA VAL A 83 -1.92 1.08 6.31
C VAL A 83 -3.19 0.25 6.39
N ARG A 84 -4.35 0.88 6.16
CA ARG A 84 -5.59 0.18 5.85
C ARG A 84 -5.87 0.29 4.36
N LEU A 85 -6.24 -0.82 3.74
CA LEU A 85 -6.75 -0.86 2.38
C LEU A 85 -8.24 -1.22 2.42
N HIS A 86 -9.06 -0.47 1.71
CA HIS A 86 -10.45 -0.84 1.42
C HIS A 86 -10.56 -1.27 -0.04
N HIS A 87 -11.12 -2.45 -0.29
CA HIS A 87 -11.55 -2.88 -1.64
C HIS A 87 -12.98 -2.38 -1.88
N VAL A 88 -13.10 -1.29 -2.61
CA VAL A 88 -14.36 -0.59 -2.85
C VAL A 88 -14.93 -1.05 -4.19
N THR A 89 -16.18 -1.50 -4.21
CA THR A 89 -16.87 -1.90 -5.44
C THR A 89 -18.20 -1.14 -5.57
N PRO A 90 -18.85 -1.15 -6.74
CA PRO A 90 -20.17 -0.56 -6.88
C PRO A 90 -21.20 -1.10 -5.88
N GLU A 91 -21.06 -2.35 -5.44
CA GLU A 91 -21.90 -3.05 -4.47
C GLU A 91 -21.46 -2.84 -3.01
N HIS A 92 -20.16 -2.60 -2.78
CA HIS A 92 -19.61 -2.35 -1.45
C HIS A 92 -18.83 -1.03 -1.41
N ARG A 93 -19.54 0.06 -1.16
CA ARG A 93 -19.03 1.44 -1.29
C ARG A 93 -18.37 2.01 -0.02
N VAL A 94 -17.88 1.16 0.89
CA VAL A 94 -17.23 1.63 2.12
C VAL A 94 -15.84 2.18 1.81
N THR A 95 -15.65 3.48 2.02
CA THR A 95 -14.38 4.20 1.74
C THR A 95 -14.18 5.33 2.73
N SER A 96 -12.91 5.65 3.02
CA SER A 96 -12.57 6.85 3.79
C SER A 96 -12.38 8.07 2.90
N SER A 97 -11.81 7.88 1.70
CA SER A 97 -11.68 8.95 0.70
C SER A 97 -13.06 9.47 0.25
N GLY A 98 -14.07 8.60 0.12
CA GLY A 98 -15.43 9.02 -0.24
C GLY A 98 -16.17 9.85 0.81
N LYS A 99 -15.69 9.89 2.07
CA LYS A 99 -16.23 10.80 3.09
C LYS A 99 -15.84 12.27 2.82
N VAL A 100 -14.73 12.47 2.10
CA VAL A 100 -14.18 13.80 1.77
C VAL A 100 -14.46 14.19 0.32
N PHE A 101 -14.44 13.20 -0.57
CA PHE A 101 -14.64 13.34 -2.02
C PHE A 101 -15.77 12.42 -2.51
N PRO A 102 -17.01 12.61 -2.01
CA PRO A 102 -18.11 11.69 -2.33
C PRO A 102 -18.46 11.70 -3.81
N ASP A 103 -18.51 12.86 -4.45
CA ASP A 103 -18.90 12.99 -5.85
C ASP A 103 -17.90 12.31 -6.77
N GLU A 104 -16.60 12.51 -6.50
CA GLU A 104 -15.53 11.95 -7.32
C GLU A 104 -15.41 10.43 -7.16
N ILE A 105 -15.58 9.91 -5.93
CA ILE A 105 -15.58 8.47 -5.70
C ILE A 105 -16.83 7.83 -6.30
N ASN A 106 -18.02 8.41 -6.10
CA ASN A 106 -19.25 7.89 -6.69
C ASN A 106 -19.20 7.91 -8.22
N ALA A 107 -18.57 8.91 -8.84
CA ALA A 107 -18.41 8.94 -10.29
C ALA A 107 -17.67 7.71 -10.84
N PHE A 108 -16.62 7.22 -10.14
CA PHE A 108 -15.96 5.97 -10.53
C PHE A 108 -16.86 4.76 -10.32
N LEU A 109 -17.52 4.67 -9.16
CA LEU A 109 -18.35 3.52 -8.80
C LEU A 109 -19.61 3.41 -9.67
N ASP A 110 -20.23 4.55 -10.03
CA ASP A 110 -21.39 4.63 -10.93
C ASP A 110 -21.02 4.31 -12.38
N ALA A 111 -19.74 4.47 -12.75
CA ALA A 111 -19.18 3.97 -14.00
C ALA A 111 -18.85 2.47 -13.97
N GLY A 112 -19.18 1.77 -12.87
CA GLY A 112 -18.94 0.34 -12.68
C GLY A 112 -17.50 -0.01 -12.31
N MET A 113 -16.67 0.96 -11.93
CA MET A 113 -15.27 0.72 -11.56
C MET A 113 -15.14 0.24 -10.11
N SER A 114 -14.10 -0.55 -9.86
CA SER A 114 -13.67 -0.95 -8.52
C SER A 114 -12.36 -0.24 -8.13
N LEU A 115 -12.19 0.00 -6.83
CA LEU A 115 -11.12 0.84 -6.29
C LEU A 115 -10.38 0.12 -5.16
N ILE A 116 -9.08 0.39 -5.05
CA ILE A 116 -8.37 0.29 -3.77
C ILE A 116 -8.27 1.69 -3.16
N ASP A 117 -8.68 1.83 -1.90
CA ASP A 117 -8.56 3.05 -1.10
C ASP A 117 -7.56 2.84 0.06
N PRO A 118 -6.25 3.11 -0.13
CA PRO A 118 -5.26 3.11 0.92
C PRO A 118 -5.42 4.35 1.80
N VAL A 119 -5.75 4.11 3.07
CA VAL A 119 -5.89 5.15 4.08
C VAL A 119 -5.23 4.73 5.38
N ARG A 120 -5.22 5.64 6.36
CA ARG A 120 -4.58 5.39 7.65
C ARG A 120 -3.09 5.00 7.52
N LEU A 121 -2.42 5.42 6.44
CA LEU A 121 -0.98 5.28 6.31
C LEU A 121 -0.32 6.09 7.42
N ALA A 122 0.42 5.40 8.28
CA ALA A 122 1.15 5.98 9.41
C ALA A 122 2.49 5.28 9.56
N ALA A 123 3.57 6.06 9.60
CA ALA A 123 4.94 5.59 9.81
C ALA A 123 5.41 6.02 11.20
N ASP A 124 6.23 5.18 11.84
CA ASP A 124 6.79 5.49 13.15
C ASP A 124 7.70 6.75 13.06
N PRO A 125 7.34 7.85 13.75
CA PRO A 125 8.10 9.10 13.66
C PRO A 125 9.52 8.99 14.24
N GLU A 126 9.82 7.94 15.01
CA GLU A 126 11.17 7.71 15.55
C GLU A 126 12.18 7.31 14.46
N ILE A 127 11.73 6.76 13.33
CA ILE A 127 12.60 6.18 12.30
C ILE A 127 12.32 6.68 10.88
N TRP A 128 11.25 7.46 10.68
CA TRP A 128 10.84 7.91 9.34
C TRP A 128 11.89 8.78 8.61
N SER A 129 12.79 9.46 9.33
CA SER A 129 13.89 10.25 8.77
C SER A 129 15.10 9.39 8.41
N GLU A 130 15.28 8.28 9.11
CA GLU A 130 16.39 7.34 8.91
C GLU A 130 16.06 6.32 7.81
N MET A 131 14.77 6.00 7.66
CA MET A 131 14.25 5.05 6.67
C MET A 131 13.27 5.71 5.69
N PRO A 132 13.76 6.53 4.73
CA PRO A 132 12.91 7.16 3.72
C PRO A 132 12.25 6.15 2.76
N ALA A 133 12.60 4.86 2.86
CA ALA A 133 11.98 3.78 2.11
C ALA A 133 10.57 3.40 2.61
N ILE A 134 10.17 3.79 3.83
CA ILE A 134 8.89 3.37 4.45
C ILE A 134 7.67 3.57 3.55
N PRO A 135 7.47 4.72 2.85
CA PRO A 135 6.33 4.89 1.96
C PRO A 135 6.30 3.87 0.83
N TYR A 136 7.46 3.50 0.27
CA TYR A 136 7.56 2.49 -0.79
C TYR A 136 7.22 1.09 -0.26
N LEU A 137 7.76 0.72 0.91
CA LEU A 137 7.47 -0.56 1.56
C LEU A 137 5.98 -0.70 1.90
N THR A 138 5.37 0.39 2.38
CA THR A 138 3.96 0.41 2.78
C THR A 138 3.04 0.36 1.56
N LEU A 139 3.26 1.25 0.58
CA LEU A 139 2.41 1.34 -0.61
C LEU A 139 2.58 0.16 -1.56
N ARG A 140 3.62 -0.66 -1.39
CA ARG A 140 3.72 -1.95 -2.08
C ARG A 140 2.51 -2.82 -1.83
N ILE A 141 1.94 -2.78 -0.62
CA ILE A 141 0.74 -3.56 -0.31
C ILE A 141 -0.46 -3.05 -1.13
N ALA A 142 -0.59 -1.74 -1.34
CA ALA A 142 -1.65 -1.19 -2.19
C ALA A 142 -1.52 -1.68 -3.64
N THR A 143 -0.31 -1.67 -4.20
CA THR A 143 -0.04 -2.23 -5.54
C THR A 143 -0.38 -3.73 -5.62
N MET A 144 -0.01 -4.50 -4.59
CA MET A 144 -0.38 -5.92 -4.51
C MET A 144 -1.89 -6.13 -4.43
N ALA A 145 -2.61 -5.26 -3.71
CA ALA A 145 -4.07 -5.33 -3.59
C ALA A 145 -4.74 -5.04 -4.93
N THR A 146 -4.30 -4.02 -5.66
CA THR A 146 -4.87 -3.68 -6.98
C THR A 146 -4.69 -4.83 -7.98
N ASP A 147 -3.55 -5.51 -7.91
CA ASP A 147 -3.24 -6.67 -8.76
C ASP A 147 -3.96 -7.94 -8.26
N TYR A 148 -4.22 -8.10 -6.97
CA TYR A 148 -4.98 -9.25 -6.47
C TYR A 148 -6.48 -9.14 -6.80
N PHE A 149 -7.09 -7.99 -6.49
CA PHE A 149 -8.52 -7.75 -6.71
C PHE A 149 -8.83 -7.31 -8.15
N GLN A 150 -7.80 -7.08 -8.97
CA GLN A 150 -7.94 -6.62 -10.36
C GLN A 150 -8.75 -5.31 -10.47
N THR A 151 -8.49 -4.36 -9.57
CA THR A 151 -9.24 -3.10 -9.51
C THR A 151 -8.88 -2.14 -10.63
N ASP A 152 -9.81 -1.26 -11.00
CA ASP A 152 -9.61 -0.27 -12.07
C ASP A 152 -8.76 0.93 -11.62
N ARG A 153 -8.91 1.33 -10.34
CA ARG A 153 -8.23 2.51 -9.78
C ARG A 153 -7.63 2.21 -8.41
N CYS A 154 -6.51 2.87 -8.12
CA CYS A 154 -6.02 3.04 -6.75
C CYS A 154 -6.15 4.52 -6.42
N VAL A 155 -7.00 4.88 -5.45
CA VAL A 155 -7.21 6.28 -5.07
C VAL A 155 -6.18 6.70 -4.04
N GLN A 156 -5.77 7.96 -4.04
CA GLN A 156 -4.85 8.50 -3.04
C GLN A 156 -5.35 9.83 -2.51
N MET A 157 -5.94 9.83 -1.32
CA MET A 157 -6.29 11.04 -0.57
C MET A 157 -5.09 11.49 0.25
N VAL A 158 -4.45 12.58 -0.16
CA VAL A 158 -3.12 12.97 0.34
C VAL A 158 -3.02 14.46 0.60
N LYS A 159 -2.06 14.87 1.43
CA LYS A 159 -1.64 16.27 1.53
C LYS A 159 -1.13 16.74 0.15
N PRO A 160 -1.42 17.99 -0.28
CA PRO A 160 -0.88 18.53 -1.53
C PRO A 160 0.64 18.41 -1.66
N ALA A 161 1.37 18.59 -0.55
CA ALA A 161 2.83 18.43 -0.48
C ALA A 161 3.34 17.03 -0.86
N HIS A 162 2.50 15.98 -0.74
CA HIS A 162 2.87 14.61 -1.11
C HIS A 162 2.48 14.25 -2.55
N SER A 163 1.71 15.09 -3.25
CA SER A 163 1.18 14.77 -4.58
C SER A 163 2.27 14.45 -5.62
N ALA A 164 3.40 15.15 -5.57
CA ALA A 164 4.51 14.94 -6.50
C ALA A 164 5.10 13.52 -6.41
N PHE A 165 5.10 12.91 -5.22
CA PHE A 165 5.53 11.52 -5.04
C PHE A 165 4.59 10.56 -5.76
N TYR A 166 3.28 10.70 -5.56
CA TYR A 166 2.28 9.83 -6.19
C TYR A 166 2.24 9.98 -7.71
N LYS A 167 2.32 11.21 -8.22
CA LYS A 167 2.44 11.50 -9.66
C LYS A 167 3.69 10.87 -10.28
N ARG A 168 4.83 10.90 -9.58
CA ARG A 168 6.10 10.40 -10.12
C ARG A 168 6.22 8.88 -10.06
N VAL A 169 5.76 8.27 -8.97
CA VAL A 169 5.96 6.84 -8.72
C VAL A 169 4.83 6.01 -9.31
N PHE A 170 3.59 6.47 -9.18
CA PHE A 170 2.39 5.72 -9.54
C PHE A 170 1.61 6.35 -10.69
N ASP A 171 2.23 7.28 -11.44
CA ASP A 171 1.63 7.99 -12.57
C ASP A 171 0.19 8.47 -12.24
N ALA A 172 -0.02 8.94 -11.00
CA ALA A 172 -1.35 9.21 -10.48
C ALA A 172 -1.95 10.48 -11.10
N ASP A 173 -3.18 10.37 -11.60
CA ASP A 173 -3.93 11.46 -12.17
C ASP A 173 -4.51 12.36 -11.07
N PHE A 174 -4.62 13.65 -11.38
CA PHE A 174 -5.35 14.58 -10.53
C PHE A 174 -6.86 14.34 -10.67
N VAL A 175 -7.56 14.20 -9.54
CA VAL A 175 -9.01 13.96 -9.51
C VAL A 175 -9.75 15.15 -8.91
N ALA A 176 -9.32 15.63 -7.74
CA ALA A 176 -9.98 16.76 -7.08
C ALA A 176 -9.01 17.71 -6.39
N SER A 177 -9.38 18.99 -6.40
CA SER A 177 -8.67 20.08 -5.73
C SER A 177 -8.63 19.87 -4.21
N PRO A 178 -7.66 20.50 -3.52
CA PRO A 178 -7.58 20.40 -2.07
C PRO A 178 -8.85 20.90 -1.36
N LYS A 179 -9.32 20.15 -0.36
CA LYS A 179 -10.36 20.53 0.59
C LYS A 179 -9.75 20.64 1.98
N SER A 180 -10.05 21.73 2.69
CA SER A 180 -9.57 22.00 4.05
C SER A 180 -10.63 21.63 5.10
N ASN A 181 -10.20 21.39 6.35
CA ASN A 181 -11.07 21.22 7.53
C ASN A 181 -12.16 20.17 7.35
N GLN A 182 -11.81 19.02 6.76
CA GLN A 182 -12.75 17.96 6.47
C GLN A 182 -12.86 16.99 7.65
N GLY A 183 -13.99 17.04 8.36
CA GLY A 183 -14.21 16.23 9.55
C GLY A 183 -13.18 16.53 10.65
N LYS A 184 -12.43 15.51 11.08
CA LYS A 184 -11.39 15.63 12.11
C LYS A 184 -10.01 16.03 11.55
N PHE A 185 -9.86 16.15 10.24
CA PHE A 185 -8.59 16.51 9.61
C PHE A 185 -8.41 18.03 9.64
N ILE A 186 -7.26 18.48 10.12
CA ILE A 186 -6.87 19.90 10.21
C ILE A 186 -5.89 20.31 9.10
N ILE A 187 -5.79 19.47 8.08
CA ILE A 187 -4.87 19.57 6.95
C ILE A 187 -5.67 19.65 5.66
N ASP A 188 -5.04 20.22 4.63
CA ASP A 188 -5.57 20.14 3.28
C ASP A 188 -5.38 18.72 2.74
N LEU A 189 -6.45 18.19 2.16
CA LEU A 189 -6.46 16.89 1.49
C LEU A 189 -6.87 17.09 0.06
N MET A 190 -6.17 16.46 -0.88
CA MET A 190 -6.55 16.39 -2.29
C MET A 190 -6.71 14.94 -2.72
N LEU A 191 -7.42 14.71 -3.84
CA LEU A 191 -7.63 13.37 -4.38
C LEU A 191 -6.84 13.18 -5.67
N LEU A 192 -6.07 12.10 -5.71
CA LEU A 192 -5.47 11.55 -6.92
C LEU A 192 -6.02 10.14 -7.17
N ALA A 193 -5.86 9.62 -8.38
CA ALA A 193 -6.12 8.22 -8.68
C ALA A 193 -5.16 7.69 -9.74
N THR A 194 -4.65 6.48 -9.52
CA THR A 194 -3.84 5.75 -10.51
C THR A 194 -4.74 4.87 -11.36
N ASN A 195 -4.57 4.93 -12.69
CA ASN A 195 -5.14 3.95 -13.61
C ASN A 195 -4.35 2.64 -13.55
N VAL A 196 -4.89 1.63 -12.87
CA VAL A 196 -4.15 0.40 -12.52
C VAL A 196 -3.69 -0.35 -13.78
N LYS A 197 -4.58 -0.50 -14.77
CA LYS A 197 -4.30 -1.25 -16.01
C LYS A 197 -3.16 -0.64 -16.81
N GLU A 198 -3.10 0.69 -16.87
CA GLU A 198 -2.08 1.42 -17.61
C GLU A 198 -0.77 1.52 -16.84
N THR A 199 -0.83 1.72 -15.53
CA THR A 199 0.35 2.00 -14.70
C THR A 199 1.08 0.75 -14.22
N LEU A 200 0.39 -0.33 -13.82
CA LEU A 200 1.07 -1.48 -13.19
C LEU A 200 2.22 -2.08 -14.03
N PRO A 201 2.07 -2.29 -15.36
CA PRO A 201 3.16 -2.84 -16.17
C PRO A 201 4.42 -1.98 -16.15
N SER A 202 4.28 -0.66 -16.29
CA SER A 202 5.43 0.27 -16.28
C SER A 202 6.01 0.44 -14.86
N LEU A 203 5.15 0.48 -13.84
CA LEU A 203 5.55 0.53 -12.44
C LEU A 203 6.48 -0.63 -12.08
N TYR A 204 6.09 -1.86 -12.45
CA TYR A 204 6.88 -3.06 -12.17
C TYR A 204 8.20 -3.14 -12.96
N GLN A 205 8.29 -2.47 -14.10
CA GLN A 205 9.56 -2.33 -14.82
C GLN A 205 10.48 -1.31 -14.15
N ARG A 206 9.94 -0.14 -13.78
CA ARG A 206 10.72 0.95 -13.15
C ARG A 206 11.16 0.64 -11.72
N PHE A 207 10.31 -0.09 -10.99
CA PHE A 207 10.43 -0.31 -9.55
C PHE A 207 10.12 -1.77 -9.22
N PRO A 208 11.04 -2.70 -9.50
CA PRO A 208 10.81 -4.14 -9.37
C PRO A 208 10.52 -4.59 -7.93
N PHE A 209 10.88 -3.79 -6.92
CA PHE A 209 10.49 -4.05 -5.53
C PHE A 209 8.97 -4.03 -5.31
N PHE A 210 8.17 -3.43 -6.20
CA PHE A 210 6.71 -3.51 -6.14
C PHE A 210 6.14 -4.85 -6.63
N LYS A 211 6.92 -5.66 -7.36
CA LYS A 211 6.46 -6.97 -7.85
C LYS A 211 6.17 -7.91 -6.68
N SER A 212 5.25 -8.84 -6.90
CA SER A 212 4.95 -9.93 -5.97
C SER A 212 4.53 -11.17 -6.73
N GLU A 213 4.86 -12.33 -6.18
CA GLU A 213 4.35 -13.60 -6.64
C GLU A 213 2.85 -13.74 -6.31
N PRO A 214 2.06 -14.49 -7.11
CA PRO A 214 0.63 -14.69 -6.84
C PRO A 214 0.34 -15.25 -5.44
N TYR A 215 1.19 -16.13 -4.91
CA TYR A 215 1.00 -16.71 -3.57
C TYR A 215 1.24 -15.70 -2.45
N GLU A 216 2.12 -14.71 -2.64
CA GLU A 216 2.27 -13.60 -1.68
C GLU A 216 0.98 -12.81 -1.57
N ARG A 217 0.41 -12.41 -2.71
CA ARG A 217 -0.88 -11.72 -2.78
C ARG A 217 -2.00 -12.53 -2.14
N ARG A 218 -2.08 -13.83 -2.43
CA ARG A 218 -3.07 -14.72 -1.80
C ARG A 218 -2.94 -14.73 -0.29
N MET A 219 -1.72 -14.86 0.26
CA MET A 219 -1.49 -14.83 1.71
C MET A 219 -1.86 -13.48 2.34
N MET A 220 -1.74 -12.38 1.60
CA MET A 220 -2.11 -11.04 2.07
C MET A 220 -3.62 -10.82 2.09
N PHE A 221 -4.36 -11.29 1.07
CA PHE A 221 -5.73 -10.82 0.81
C PHE A 221 -6.82 -11.89 0.82
N ALA A 222 -6.49 -13.17 0.64
CA ALA A 222 -7.52 -14.22 0.68
C ALA A 222 -8.13 -14.34 2.09
N ARG A 223 -9.43 -14.68 2.15
CA ARG A 223 -10.21 -14.90 3.38
C ARG A 223 -11.14 -16.11 3.19
N GLY A 224 -11.69 -16.62 4.29
CA GLY A 224 -12.69 -17.70 4.26
C GLY A 224 -12.12 -19.02 3.76
N ASP A 225 -12.87 -19.75 2.96
CA ASP A 225 -12.48 -21.08 2.46
C ASP A 225 -11.17 -21.07 1.65
N ASP A 226 -10.84 -19.94 1.02
CA ASP A 226 -9.60 -19.76 0.26
C ASP A 226 -8.36 -19.66 1.14
N LEU A 227 -8.53 -19.23 2.39
CA LEU A 227 -7.49 -19.12 3.41
C LEU A 227 -8.11 -19.07 4.82
N PRO A 228 -8.33 -20.24 5.46
CA PRO A 228 -9.09 -20.32 6.72
C PRO A 228 -8.44 -19.60 7.90
N PHE A 229 -7.11 -19.44 7.85
CA PHE A 229 -6.34 -18.71 8.84
C PHE A 229 -5.37 -17.76 8.14
N SER A 230 -5.37 -16.51 8.58
CA SER A 230 -4.38 -15.52 8.16
C SER A 230 -2.98 -15.95 8.62
N PRO A 231 -1.97 -15.97 7.73
CA PRO A 231 -0.60 -16.19 8.13
C PRO A 231 -0.18 -15.12 9.14
N LEU A 232 0.54 -15.53 10.19
CA LEU A 232 1.11 -14.60 11.17
C LEU A 232 1.99 -13.54 10.51
N THR A 233 2.78 -13.98 9.52
CA THR A 233 3.71 -13.15 8.77
C THR A 233 3.74 -13.56 7.30
N VAL A 234 3.80 -12.56 6.43
CA VAL A 234 4.05 -12.70 4.98
C VAL A 234 5.39 -12.06 4.63
N ARG A 235 6.28 -12.84 4.00
CA ARG A 235 7.58 -12.37 3.54
C ARG A 235 7.51 -11.87 2.09
N PRO A 236 8.13 -10.73 1.75
CA PRO A 236 8.15 -10.22 0.38
C PRO A 236 8.79 -11.19 -0.61
N THR A 237 8.21 -11.29 -1.80
CA THR A 237 8.68 -12.18 -2.87
C THR A 237 9.21 -11.45 -4.10
N ALA A 238 9.35 -10.11 -4.01
CA ALA A 238 9.71 -9.24 -5.14
C ALA A 238 10.97 -9.69 -5.89
N ARG A 239 12.00 -10.15 -5.18
CA ARG A 239 13.24 -10.68 -5.79
C ARG A 239 12.95 -11.90 -6.67
N ARG A 240 12.14 -12.83 -6.18
CA ARG A 240 11.73 -14.02 -6.94
C ARG A 240 10.86 -13.62 -8.14
N ALA A 241 9.90 -12.73 -7.94
CA ALA A 241 9.04 -12.24 -9.03
C ALA A 241 9.82 -11.44 -10.09
N HIS A 242 10.94 -10.82 -9.72
CA HIS A 242 11.78 -10.07 -10.65
C HIS A 242 12.76 -10.95 -11.43
N PHE A 243 13.49 -11.84 -10.75
CA PHE A 243 14.57 -12.64 -11.36
C PHE A 243 14.15 -14.08 -11.72
N GLY A 244 13.10 -14.61 -11.11
CA GLY A 244 12.71 -16.02 -11.23
C GLY A 244 12.18 -16.45 -12.61
N GLY A 245 11.91 -15.48 -13.51
CA GLY A 245 11.61 -15.75 -14.91
C GLY A 245 12.85 -16.00 -15.78
N GLU A 246 14.04 -15.61 -15.30
CA GLU A 246 15.31 -15.79 -16.01
C GLU A 246 16.08 -16.98 -15.41
N ARG A 247 15.87 -18.17 -16.00
CA ARG A 247 16.61 -19.45 -15.87
C ARG A 247 15.87 -20.60 -15.17
N ILE A 248 15.23 -21.41 -16.01
CA ILE A 248 15.66 -22.81 -16.17
C ILE A 248 15.92 -23.04 -17.67
N GLN A 249 17.08 -22.61 -18.17
CA GLN A 249 17.69 -23.28 -19.31
C GLN A 249 18.48 -24.44 -18.73
N LEU A 250 17.87 -25.62 -18.67
CA LEU A 250 18.61 -26.86 -18.53
C LEU A 250 19.55 -26.91 -19.74
N SER A 251 20.85 -26.80 -19.50
CA SER A 251 21.85 -27.13 -20.52
C SER A 251 21.75 -28.62 -20.81
N GLY A 252 20.83 -28.99 -21.69
CA GLY A 252 20.77 -30.30 -22.32
C GLY A 252 21.92 -30.41 -23.31
N ASN A 253 23.05 -30.94 -22.83
CA ASN A 253 23.91 -31.89 -23.54
C ASN A 253 25.25 -32.00 -22.82
N ALA A 254 25.35 -32.98 -21.94
CA ALA A 254 26.63 -33.49 -21.46
C ALA A 254 26.59 -35.00 -21.24
N TYR A 255 25.85 -35.77 -22.04
CA TYR A 255 26.02 -37.23 -22.16
C TYR A 255 25.56 -37.71 -23.54
N ALA A 256 26.51 -37.78 -24.47
CA ALA A 256 26.49 -38.77 -25.54
C ALA A 256 27.94 -39.26 -25.65
N GLY A 257 28.14 -40.50 -25.21
CA GLY A 257 29.34 -41.28 -25.50
C GLY A 257 29.32 -41.84 -26.92
#